data_AF-A0A317X5U5-F1
#
_entry.id   AF-A0A317X5U5-F1
#
_cell.length_a   1.000
_cell.length_b   1.000
_cell.length_c   1.000
_cell.angle_alpha   90.00
_cell.angle_beta   90.00
_cell.angle_gamma   90.00
#
_symmetry.space_group_name_H-M   'P 1'
#
loop_
_entity.id
_entity.type
_entity.pdbx_description
1 polymer ?
#
loop_
_entity_poly.entity_id
_entity_poly.type
_entity_poly.pdbx_seq_one_letter_code
_entity_poly.pdbx_strand_id
1 'polypeptide(L)'
;MHGFAISSDRLCLDSWMRGVPCVAYVYQGGTQHHRPLHDQHHHHPQRRRRPDLSTFFSALSEISPDETHSRTRPHAVPIPRDVSAAFYSLAEALDLMRREGAGAGAAPAEGHGLENENEDLLTQMISQLLSSAEMPPREVEGVSEEFCDVLDRVPRSALKPDQVCPICNNPFLEDQYPLVVQLPCHPTHLFDLECVRPWLRLRGTCPLDRTDFAKQEREKAEARRKKPVEDEEEEWDGMYG
;
A
#
# COMPACT_ATOMS: atom_id res chain seq x y z
N MET A 1 10.68 23.51 -70.48
CA MET A 1 10.10 23.70 -69.15
C MET A 1 10.24 22.39 -68.40
N HIS A 2 11.12 22.40 -67.40
CA HIS A 2 11.65 21.23 -66.73
C HIS A 2 10.66 20.66 -65.72
N GLY A 3 10.51 19.34 -65.72
CA GLY A 3 10.06 18.57 -64.58
C GLY A 3 11.17 17.58 -64.21
N PHE A 4 11.58 17.58 -62.94
CA PHE A 4 12.33 16.51 -62.29
C PHE A 4 12.00 16.53 -60.79
N ALA A 5 11.80 15.34 -60.24
CA ALA A 5 11.48 15.05 -58.84
C ALA A 5 12.66 15.32 -57.89
N ILE A 6 12.42 15.32 -56.57
CA ILE A 6 13.23 14.65 -55.53
C ILE A 6 12.47 14.61 -54.19
N SER A 7 12.69 13.48 -53.50
CA SER A 7 12.22 13.00 -52.20
C SER A 7 12.95 13.65 -51.00
N SER A 8 12.40 13.37 -49.80
CA SER A 8 13.05 13.25 -48.48
C SER A 8 12.70 14.32 -47.45
N ASP A 9 11.97 13.85 -46.44
CA ASP A 9 12.41 13.76 -45.05
C ASP A 9 13.32 14.84 -44.48
N ARG A 10 13.00 15.17 -43.22
CA ARG A 10 13.77 15.96 -42.22
C ARG A 10 13.39 17.43 -42.15
N LEU A 11 12.32 17.73 -41.43
CA LEU A 11 12.28 18.84 -40.46
C LEU A 11 11.29 18.51 -39.32
N CYS A 12 11.41 17.32 -38.75
CA CYS A 12 10.81 16.95 -37.47
C CYS A 12 11.90 16.49 -36.49
N LEU A 13 12.99 17.25 -36.45
CA LEU A 13 13.94 17.30 -35.35
C LEU A 13 14.51 18.72 -35.38
N ASP A 14 14.71 19.30 -34.21
CA ASP A 14 15.30 20.63 -33.95
C ASP A 14 14.34 21.79 -33.65
N SER A 15 13.34 21.58 -32.78
CA SER A 15 12.79 22.71 -32.00
C SER A 15 12.11 22.28 -30.69
N TRP A 16 12.85 21.55 -29.84
CA TRP A 16 12.48 21.26 -28.45
C TRP A 16 13.47 21.93 -27.48
N MET A 17 13.77 23.22 -27.69
CA MET A 17 14.71 23.95 -26.81
C MET A 17 14.41 25.43 -26.56
N ARG A 18 13.20 25.93 -26.83
CA ARG A 18 12.80 27.29 -26.41
C ARG A 18 11.32 27.30 -26.02
N GLY A 19 11.05 27.19 -24.72
CA GLY A 19 9.72 27.29 -24.14
C GLY A 19 9.08 28.65 -24.43
N VAL A 20 8.33 28.74 -25.53
CA VAL A 20 7.51 29.91 -25.87
C VAL A 20 6.07 29.43 -26.03
N PRO A 21 5.12 29.90 -25.19
CA PRO A 21 3.72 29.55 -25.38
C PRO A 21 3.19 30.17 -26.67
N CYS A 22 2.42 29.38 -27.43
CA CYS A 22 1.64 29.85 -28.57
C CYS A 22 0.57 30.84 -28.09
N VAL A 23 0.88 32.13 -28.14
CA VAL A 23 -0.10 33.19 -27.89
C VAL A 23 -0.83 33.49 -29.20
N ALA A 24 -2.06 32.97 -29.33
CA ALA A 24 -2.98 33.47 -30.34
C ALA A 24 -3.62 34.77 -29.80
N TYR A 25 -3.24 35.91 -30.36
CA TYR A 25 -3.93 37.18 -30.10
C TYR A 25 -5.20 37.25 -30.95
N VAL A 26 -6.36 37.31 -30.31
CA VAL A 26 -7.60 37.75 -30.94
C VAL A 26 -7.93 39.12 -30.37
N TYR A 27 -7.78 40.16 -31.20
CA TYR A 27 -8.24 41.52 -30.89
C TYR A 27 -9.70 41.66 -31.35
N GLN A 28 -10.62 41.83 -30.40
CA GLN A 28 -11.92 42.45 -30.67
C GLN A 28 -12.26 43.39 -29.50
N GLY A 29 -12.47 44.66 -29.85
CA GLY A 29 -12.59 45.75 -28.90
C GLY A 29 -13.94 45.86 -28.21
N GLY A 30 -13.97 46.76 -27.22
CA GLY A 30 -15.18 47.46 -26.79
C GLY A 30 -15.93 46.86 -25.60
N THR A 31 -15.90 47.59 -24.49
CA THR A 31 -16.79 47.52 -23.30
C THR A 31 -16.70 46.29 -22.38
N GLN A 32 -16.04 46.51 -21.24
CA GLN A 32 -16.01 45.63 -20.08
C GLN A 32 -17.34 45.73 -19.31
N HIS A 33 -18.08 44.63 -19.21
CA HIS A 33 -19.06 44.41 -18.15
C HIS A 33 -18.69 43.14 -17.41
N HIS A 34 -18.25 43.29 -16.16
CA HIS A 34 -18.00 42.16 -15.25
C HIS A 34 -19.34 41.56 -14.81
N ARG A 35 -19.54 40.29 -15.14
CA ARG A 35 -20.61 39.47 -14.56
C ARG A 35 -19.98 38.12 -14.16
N PRO A 36 -20.04 37.72 -12.88
CA PRO A 36 -19.44 36.46 -12.44
C PRO A 36 -20.22 35.30 -13.05
N LEU A 37 -19.53 34.48 -13.83
CA LEU A 37 -20.06 33.21 -14.31
C LEU A 37 -20.13 32.27 -13.12
N HIS A 38 -21.36 31.94 -12.73
CA HIS A 38 -21.67 30.75 -11.95
C HIS A 38 -20.99 29.56 -12.64
N ASP A 39 -20.08 28.90 -11.93
CA ASP A 39 -19.39 27.71 -12.41
C ASP A 39 -20.41 26.57 -12.52
N GLN A 40 -20.98 26.45 -13.72
CA GLN A 40 -21.80 25.30 -14.07
C GLN A 40 -20.82 24.15 -14.29
N HIS A 41 -20.60 23.36 -13.24
CA HIS A 41 -19.95 22.05 -13.34
C HIS A 41 -20.66 21.25 -14.43
N HIS A 42 -20.08 21.25 -15.63
CA HIS A 42 -20.52 20.41 -16.74
C HIS A 42 -20.37 18.95 -16.34
N HIS A 43 -21.47 18.37 -15.84
CA HIS A 43 -21.62 16.92 -15.70
C HIS A 43 -21.77 16.32 -17.11
N HIS A 44 -20.65 16.06 -17.76
CA HIS A 44 -20.63 15.04 -18.80
C HIS A 44 -20.98 13.70 -18.13
N PRO A 45 -22.01 12.96 -18.59
CA PRO A 45 -22.19 11.56 -18.21
C PRO A 45 -21.11 10.74 -18.91
N GLN A 46 -19.86 10.89 -18.48
CA GLN A 46 -18.81 9.94 -18.79
C GLN A 46 -19.27 8.61 -18.23
N ARG A 47 -19.40 7.59 -19.07
CA ARG A 47 -19.58 6.21 -18.61
C ARG A 47 -18.40 5.90 -17.68
N ARG A 48 -18.63 5.97 -16.37
CA ARG A 48 -17.59 5.97 -15.35
C ARG A 48 -17.04 4.55 -15.23
N ARG A 49 -16.00 4.23 -16.00
CA ARG A 49 -15.24 2.96 -15.91
C ARG A 49 -14.53 2.76 -14.55
N ARG A 50 -14.62 3.72 -13.64
CA ARG A 50 -13.96 3.72 -12.34
C ARG A 50 -15.02 3.84 -11.24
N PRO A 51 -15.20 2.81 -10.39
CA PRO A 51 -16.03 2.89 -9.20
C PRO A 51 -15.56 4.04 -8.29
N ASP A 52 -16.51 4.73 -7.67
CA ASP A 52 -16.20 5.69 -6.62
C ASP A 52 -15.86 4.93 -5.33
N LEU A 53 -14.65 5.15 -4.81
CA LEU A 53 -14.16 4.52 -3.59
C LEU A 53 -14.39 5.41 -2.35
N SER A 54 -15.20 6.47 -2.46
CA SER A 54 -15.51 7.39 -1.36
C SER A 54 -16.07 6.68 -0.11
N THR A 55 -16.96 5.71 -0.29
CA THR A 55 -17.51 4.87 0.81
C THR A 55 -16.42 4.03 1.48
N PHE A 56 -15.52 3.45 0.69
CA PHE A 56 -14.39 2.67 1.19
C PHE A 56 -13.43 3.55 2.01
N PHE A 57 -13.03 4.71 1.47
CA PHE A 57 -12.12 5.62 2.17
C PHE A 57 -12.74 6.22 3.44
N SER A 58 -14.05 6.45 3.46
CA SER A 58 -14.77 6.89 4.67
C SER A 58 -14.80 5.80 5.74
N ALA A 59 -15.01 4.53 5.39
CA ALA A 59 -14.92 3.42 6.34
C ALA A 59 -13.47 3.22 6.84
N LEU A 60 -12.48 3.37 5.96
CA LEU A 60 -11.07 3.19 6.30
C LEU A 60 -10.57 4.22 7.33
N SER A 61 -11.00 5.47 7.23
CA SER A 61 -10.61 6.52 8.17
C SER A 61 -11.16 6.31 9.58
N GLU A 62 -12.31 5.65 9.72
CA GLU A 62 -12.90 5.30 11.02
C GLU A 62 -12.16 4.11 11.69
N ILE A 63 -11.60 3.20 10.89
CA ILE A 63 -10.92 2.00 11.35
C ILE A 63 -9.43 2.25 11.63
N SER A 64 -8.77 3.11 10.85
CA SER A 64 -7.35 3.38 10.97
C SER A 64 -7.04 4.23 12.22
N PRO A 65 -6.04 3.85 13.03
CA PRO A 65 -5.52 4.73 14.07
C PRO A 65 -4.69 5.82 13.40
N ASP A 66 -5.30 6.96 13.07
CA ASP A 66 -4.56 8.13 12.56
C ASP A 66 -4.16 9.06 13.72
N GLU A 67 -2.93 9.59 13.69
CA GLU A 67 -2.33 10.39 14.77
C GLU A 67 -3.13 11.65 15.12
N THR A 68 -3.95 12.15 14.19
CA THR A 68 -4.76 13.36 14.37
C THR A 68 -6.07 13.13 15.13
N HIS A 69 -6.57 11.88 15.18
CA HIS A 69 -7.81 11.50 15.83
C HIS A 69 -7.57 10.26 16.69
N SER A 70 -6.79 10.44 17.76
CA SER A 70 -6.69 9.44 18.83
C SER A 70 -8.11 9.01 19.24
N ARG A 71 -8.37 7.71 19.15
CA ARG A 71 -9.61 7.09 19.62
C ARG A 71 -9.95 7.63 21.01
N THR A 72 -11.23 7.89 21.29
CA THR A 72 -11.72 8.32 22.60
C THR A 72 -11.32 7.36 23.73
N ARG A 73 -10.91 6.14 23.39
CA ARG A 73 -10.30 5.15 24.29
C ARG A 73 -8.97 4.62 23.71
N PRO A 74 -7.87 4.65 24.49
CA PRO A 74 -6.51 4.32 24.02
C PRO A 74 -6.29 2.85 23.59
N HIS A 75 -7.21 1.94 23.90
CA HIS A 75 -7.13 0.52 23.53
C HIS A 75 -8.41 0.00 22.86
N ALA A 76 -9.26 0.88 22.34
CA ALA A 76 -10.45 0.43 21.62
C ALA A 76 -10.04 -0.15 20.26
N VAL A 77 -10.39 -1.42 20.02
CA VAL A 77 -10.34 -2.06 18.71
C VAL A 77 -11.55 -1.63 17.88
N PRO A 78 -11.41 -1.49 16.55
CA PRO A 78 -12.54 -1.18 15.67
C PRO A 78 -13.59 -2.29 15.76
N ILE A 79 -14.87 -1.92 15.61
CA ILE A 79 -15.95 -2.90 15.65
C ILE A 79 -15.76 -3.83 14.45
N PRO A 80 -15.78 -5.16 14.61
CA PRO A 80 -15.59 -6.10 13.51
C PRO A 80 -16.52 -5.88 12.31
N ARG A 81 -17.72 -5.34 12.57
CA ARG A 81 -18.68 -4.94 11.53
C ARG A 81 -18.12 -3.82 10.63
N ASP A 82 -17.47 -2.82 11.19
CA ASP A 82 -16.94 -1.69 10.43
C ASP A 82 -15.78 -2.15 9.54
N VAL A 83 -14.91 -3.00 10.08
CA VAL A 83 -13.83 -3.66 9.34
C VAL A 83 -14.39 -4.48 8.16
N SER A 84 -15.41 -5.32 8.40
CA SER A 84 -16.05 -6.08 7.33
C SER A 84 -16.71 -5.19 6.27
N ALA A 85 -17.31 -4.06 6.67
CA ALA A 85 -17.97 -3.13 5.76
C ALA A 85 -16.97 -2.48 4.78
N ALA A 86 -15.75 -2.16 5.24
CA ALA A 86 -14.69 -1.66 4.37
C ALA A 86 -14.29 -2.72 3.31
N PHE A 87 -14.10 -3.97 3.71
CA PHE A 87 -13.76 -5.07 2.78
C PHE A 87 -14.88 -5.36 1.78
N TYR A 88 -16.14 -5.37 2.21
CA TYR A 88 -17.30 -5.53 1.31
C TYR A 88 -17.41 -4.37 0.31
N SER A 89 -17.21 -3.13 0.76
CA SER A 89 -17.25 -1.94 -0.11
C SER A 89 -16.19 -2.01 -1.22
N LEU A 90 -14.99 -2.51 -0.89
CA LEU A 90 -13.94 -2.71 -1.88
C LEU A 90 -14.25 -3.87 -2.83
N ALA A 91 -14.76 -4.99 -2.31
CA ALA A 91 -15.14 -6.15 -3.13
C ALA A 91 -16.25 -5.78 -4.13
N GLU A 92 -17.24 -4.98 -3.72
CA GLU A 92 -18.30 -4.47 -4.59
C GLU A 92 -17.75 -3.57 -5.71
N ALA A 93 -16.82 -2.68 -5.38
CA ALA A 93 -16.15 -1.85 -6.39
C ALA A 93 -15.39 -2.71 -7.43
N LEU A 94 -14.68 -3.76 -7.01
CA LEU A 94 -14.02 -4.68 -7.93
C LEU A 94 -15.02 -5.49 -8.79
N ASP A 95 -16.15 -5.91 -8.22
CA ASP A 95 -17.20 -6.63 -8.94
C ASP A 95 -17.85 -5.78 -10.04
N LEU A 96 -18.04 -4.49 -9.79
CA LEU A 96 -18.52 -3.54 -10.80
C LEU A 96 -17.52 -3.42 -11.97
N MET A 97 -16.21 -3.33 -11.68
CA MET A 97 -15.19 -3.32 -12.75
C MET A 97 -15.17 -4.62 -13.55
N ARG A 98 -15.37 -5.77 -12.88
CA ARG A 98 -15.44 -7.07 -13.53
C ARG A 98 -16.64 -7.16 -14.48
N ARG A 99 -17.84 -6.77 -14.03
CA ARG A 99 -19.08 -6.82 -14.83
C ARG A 99 -19.07 -5.86 -16.02
N GLU A 100 -18.53 -4.66 -15.83
CA GLU A 100 -18.41 -3.67 -16.92
C GLU A 100 -17.36 -4.07 -17.95
N GLY A 101 -16.27 -4.74 -17.54
CA GLY A 101 -15.29 -5.35 -18.44
C GLY A 101 -15.91 -6.41 -19.35
N ALA A 102 -16.79 -7.26 -18.81
CA ALA A 102 -17.53 -8.27 -19.58
C ALA A 102 -18.63 -7.68 -20.48
N GLY A 103 -19.18 -6.50 -20.16
CA GLY A 103 -20.32 -5.89 -20.86
C GLY A 103 -19.98 -4.82 -21.91
N ALA A 104 -18.77 -4.27 -21.91
CA ALA A 104 -18.35 -3.18 -22.82
C ALA A 104 -17.75 -3.66 -24.16
N GLY A 105 -17.57 -4.97 -24.36
CA GLY A 105 -16.94 -5.61 -25.52
C GLY A 105 -17.90 -6.27 -26.52
N ALA A 106 -19.18 -5.88 -26.58
CA ALA A 106 -20.14 -6.42 -27.56
C ALA A 106 -19.93 -5.89 -29.01
N ALA A 107 -18.67 -5.79 -29.44
CA ALA A 107 -18.28 -5.65 -30.84
C ALA A 107 -17.27 -6.77 -31.16
N PRO A 108 -17.49 -7.61 -32.18
CA PRO A 108 -16.61 -8.74 -32.47
C PRO A 108 -15.35 -8.21 -33.15
N ALA A 109 -14.27 -8.07 -32.39
CA ALA A 109 -12.95 -7.80 -32.94
C ALA A 109 -11.92 -8.71 -32.24
N GLU A 110 -11.72 -9.88 -32.84
CA GLU A 110 -10.45 -10.61 -32.98
C GLU A 110 -9.31 -10.11 -32.06
N GLY A 111 -9.26 -10.62 -30.82
CA GLY A 111 -8.27 -10.21 -29.81
C GLY A 111 -8.28 -11.09 -28.57
N HIS A 112 -8.34 -12.41 -28.74
CA HIS A 112 -8.34 -13.36 -27.62
C HIS A 112 -6.94 -13.46 -26.97
N GLY A 113 -6.85 -13.06 -25.70
CA GLY A 113 -5.70 -13.41 -24.86
C GLY A 113 -5.68 -12.76 -23.48
N LEU A 114 -5.89 -11.44 -23.38
CA LEU A 114 -5.55 -10.68 -22.17
C LEU A 114 -6.75 -10.25 -21.30
N GLU A 115 -7.98 -10.30 -21.83
CA GLU A 115 -9.18 -9.86 -21.10
C GLU A 115 -9.62 -10.89 -20.04
N ASN A 116 -9.45 -12.18 -20.34
CA ASN A 116 -9.78 -13.29 -19.43
C ASN A 116 -8.85 -13.30 -18.20
N GLU A 117 -7.55 -13.01 -18.38
CA GLU A 117 -6.57 -13.00 -17.28
C GLU A 117 -6.90 -11.91 -16.23
N ASN A 118 -7.41 -10.76 -16.68
CA ASN A 118 -7.81 -9.67 -15.80
C ASN A 118 -9.13 -10.00 -15.06
N GLU A 119 -10.08 -10.65 -15.73
CA GLU A 119 -11.31 -11.14 -15.08
C GLU A 119 -11.02 -12.22 -14.02
N ASP A 120 -10.12 -13.14 -14.34
CA ASP A 120 -9.67 -14.20 -13.43
C ASP A 120 -8.94 -13.61 -12.21
N LEU A 121 -8.05 -12.63 -12.43
CA LEU A 121 -7.36 -11.92 -11.36
C LEU A 121 -8.34 -11.15 -10.46
N LEU A 122 -9.26 -10.38 -11.04
CA LEU A 122 -10.27 -9.64 -10.27
C LEU A 122 -11.16 -10.59 -9.49
N THR A 123 -11.53 -11.75 -10.05
CA THR A 123 -12.30 -12.78 -9.37
C THR A 123 -11.52 -13.35 -8.18
N GLN A 124 -10.23 -13.65 -8.35
CA GLN A 124 -9.37 -14.10 -7.25
C GLN A 124 -9.28 -13.05 -6.13
N MET A 125 -9.10 -11.77 -6.49
CA MET A 125 -9.05 -10.67 -5.51
C MET A 125 -10.37 -10.49 -4.76
N ILE A 126 -11.51 -10.54 -5.47
CA ILE A 126 -12.85 -10.46 -4.85
C ILE A 126 -13.06 -11.60 -3.85
N SER A 127 -12.71 -12.84 -4.23
CA SER A 127 -12.82 -13.99 -3.33
C SER A 127 -11.95 -13.85 -2.08
N GLN A 128 -10.73 -13.31 -2.22
CA GLN A 128 -9.87 -13.03 -1.07
C GLN A 128 -10.44 -11.96 -0.14
N LEU A 129 -11.03 -10.89 -0.69
CA LEU A 129 -11.66 -9.82 0.09
C LEU A 129 -12.92 -10.29 0.82
N LEU A 130 -13.78 -11.08 0.18
CA LEU A 130 -14.98 -11.64 0.79
C LEU A 130 -14.63 -12.60 1.95
N SER A 131 -13.62 -13.45 1.76
CA SER A 131 -13.10 -14.32 2.83
C SER A 131 -12.56 -13.51 4.02
N SER A 132 -11.86 -12.40 3.75
CA SER A 132 -11.35 -11.49 4.78
C SER A 132 -12.47 -10.73 5.51
N ALA A 133 -13.61 -10.48 4.85
CA ALA A 133 -14.77 -9.82 5.43
C ALA A 133 -15.59 -10.74 6.34
N GLU A 134 -15.60 -12.04 6.09
CA GLU A 134 -16.29 -13.06 6.91
C GLU A 134 -15.55 -13.37 8.22
N MET A 135 -14.22 -13.25 8.22
CA MET A 135 -13.37 -13.35 9.41
C MET A 135 -12.49 -12.10 9.52
N PRO A 136 -13.06 -10.94 9.88
CA PRO A 136 -12.28 -9.73 10.05
C PRO A 136 -11.27 -9.97 11.20
N PRO A 137 -9.98 -9.71 10.99
CA PRO A 137 -8.97 -9.92 12.02
C PRO A 137 -9.32 -9.06 13.24
N ARG A 138 -9.59 -9.73 14.37
CA ARG A 138 -10.07 -9.08 15.62
C ARG A 138 -8.98 -8.29 16.33
N GLU A 139 -7.73 -8.62 16.07
CA GLU A 139 -6.55 -7.96 16.58
C GLU A 139 -5.56 -7.84 15.43
N VAL A 140 -4.81 -6.76 15.41
CA VAL A 140 -3.67 -6.66 14.51
C VAL A 140 -2.66 -7.67 15.02
N GLU A 141 -2.47 -8.77 14.28
CA GLU A 141 -1.48 -9.82 14.59
C GLU A 141 -0.03 -9.32 14.45
N GLY A 142 0.16 -8.02 14.29
CA GLY A 142 1.46 -7.40 14.22
C GLY A 142 2.24 -7.52 15.52
N VAL A 143 3.55 -7.35 15.39
CA VAL A 143 4.45 -7.27 16.53
C VAL A 143 4.33 -5.89 17.19
N SER A 144 4.62 -5.83 18.49
CA SER A 144 4.56 -4.58 19.24
C SER A 144 5.62 -3.59 18.75
N GLU A 145 5.44 -2.31 19.08
CA GLU A 145 6.35 -1.25 18.66
C GLU A 145 7.75 -1.44 19.25
N GLU A 146 7.79 -1.93 20.49
CA GLU A 146 9.02 -2.25 21.22
C GLU A 146 9.81 -3.36 20.52
N PHE A 147 9.16 -4.32 19.88
CA PHE A 147 9.86 -5.35 19.10
C PHE A 147 10.60 -4.73 17.91
N CYS A 148 9.98 -3.77 17.22
CA CYS A 148 10.60 -3.09 16.10
C CYS A 148 11.82 -2.28 16.53
N ASP A 149 11.78 -1.69 17.74
CA ASP A 149 12.88 -0.88 18.28
C ASP A 149 14.09 -1.71 18.73
N VAL A 150 13.87 -2.97 19.11
CA VAL A 150 14.90 -3.91 19.57
C VAL A 150 15.59 -4.65 18.40
N LEU A 151 15.10 -4.49 17.16
CA LEU A 151 15.73 -5.10 15.98
C LEU A 151 17.20 -4.69 15.80
N ASP A 152 18.00 -5.64 15.33
CA ASP A 152 19.43 -5.44 15.11
C ASP A 152 19.68 -4.39 14.02
N ARG A 153 20.40 -3.33 14.40
CA ARG A 153 20.75 -2.23 13.48
C ARG A 153 22.05 -2.55 12.75
N VAL A 154 22.03 -2.41 11.44
CA VAL A 154 23.23 -2.62 10.61
C VAL A 154 23.91 -1.29 10.36
N PRO A 155 25.19 -1.12 10.75
CA PRO A 155 25.90 0.13 10.52
C PRO A 155 26.20 0.31 9.03
N ARG A 156 26.27 1.56 8.59
CA ARG A 156 26.59 1.92 7.19
C ARG A 156 27.89 1.27 6.68
N SER A 157 28.86 1.04 7.56
CA SER A 157 30.15 0.41 7.21
C SER A 157 30.04 -1.07 6.82
N ALA A 158 28.99 -1.77 7.27
CA ALA A 158 28.74 -3.17 6.93
C ALA A 158 27.90 -3.33 5.66
N LEU A 159 27.28 -2.24 5.16
CA LEU A 159 26.42 -2.25 3.99
C LEU A 159 27.25 -2.14 2.71
N LYS A 160 26.88 -2.94 1.70
CA LYS A 160 27.44 -2.86 0.35
C LYS A 160 26.61 -1.88 -0.50
N PRO A 161 27.20 -1.21 -1.50
CA PRO A 161 26.48 -0.26 -2.36
C PRO A 161 25.39 -0.90 -3.22
N ASP A 162 25.48 -2.20 -3.49
CA ASP A 162 24.51 -2.91 -4.35
C ASP A 162 23.27 -3.39 -3.58
N GLN A 163 23.20 -3.15 -2.27
CA GLN A 163 22.08 -3.61 -1.43
C GLN A 163 20.94 -2.59 -1.46
N VAL A 164 19.74 -3.10 -1.75
CA VAL A 164 18.51 -2.32 -1.88
C VAL A 164 17.45 -2.82 -0.91
N CYS A 165 16.58 -1.94 -0.44
CA CYS A 165 15.44 -2.33 0.37
C CYS A 165 14.41 -3.08 -0.49
N PRO A 166 14.01 -4.31 -0.14
CA PRO A 166 13.02 -5.05 -0.93
C PRO A 166 11.60 -4.46 -0.92
N ILE A 167 11.32 -3.49 -0.04
CA ILE A 167 9.99 -2.88 0.10
C ILE A 167 9.85 -1.64 -0.79
N CYS A 168 10.78 -0.69 -0.68
CA CYS A 168 10.75 0.55 -1.47
C CYS A 168 11.64 0.50 -2.72
N ASN A 169 12.50 -0.52 -2.83
CA ASN A 169 13.46 -0.73 -3.92
C ASN A 169 14.51 0.39 -4.07
N ASN A 170 14.76 1.15 -3.00
CA ASN A 170 15.82 2.15 -2.94
C ASN A 170 17.13 1.55 -2.38
N PRO A 171 18.30 1.99 -2.87
CA PRO A 171 19.59 1.59 -2.35
C PRO A 171 19.86 2.18 -0.96
N PHE A 172 20.32 1.34 -0.02
CA PHE A 172 20.54 1.77 1.37
C PHE A 172 21.59 2.87 1.53
N LEU A 173 22.55 3.00 0.60
CA LEU A 173 23.63 3.99 0.72
C LEU A 173 23.29 5.36 0.12
N GLU A 174 22.12 5.51 -0.52
CA GLU A 174 21.66 6.78 -1.10
C GLU A 174 21.29 7.78 -0.01
N ASP A 175 20.71 7.33 1.10
CA ASP A 175 20.41 8.18 2.24
C ASP A 175 21.65 8.57 3.03
N GLN A 176 21.66 9.79 3.58
CA GLN A 176 22.76 10.27 4.41
C GLN A 176 22.84 9.52 5.75
N TYR A 177 21.69 9.15 6.31
CA TYR A 177 21.55 8.43 7.58
C TYR A 177 20.68 7.18 7.39
N PRO A 178 21.21 6.11 6.77
CA PRO A 178 20.41 4.94 6.47
C PRO A 178 20.09 4.15 7.75
N LEU A 179 18.80 3.97 8.00
CA LEU A 179 18.28 3.22 9.15
C LEU A 179 17.95 1.80 8.74
N VAL A 180 18.99 0.99 8.51
CA VAL A 180 18.82 -0.40 8.10
C VAL A 180 18.75 -1.31 9.31
N VAL A 181 17.74 -2.18 9.33
CA VAL A 181 17.57 -3.23 10.33
C VAL A 181 17.63 -4.61 9.68
N GLN A 182 18.12 -5.57 10.47
CA GLN A 182 18.15 -6.97 10.13
C GLN A 182 17.04 -7.70 10.88
N LEU A 183 16.21 -8.45 10.16
CA LEU A 183 15.20 -9.30 10.79
C LEU A 183 15.83 -10.59 11.33
N PRO A 184 15.34 -11.13 12.46
CA PRO A 184 15.93 -12.30 13.10
C PRO A 184 15.68 -13.62 12.37
N CYS A 185 14.89 -13.62 11.29
CA CYS A 185 14.61 -14.82 10.51
C CYS A 185 15.78 -15.27 9.63
N HIS A 186 16.51 -14.33 9.02
CA HIS A 186 17.66 -14.67 8.18
C HIS A 186 18.64 -13.48 8.08
N PRO A 187 19.97 -13.71 8.07
CA PRO A 187 20.96 -12.63 8.02
C PRO A 187 20.92 -11.77 6.75
N THR A 188 20.30 -12.24 5.67
CA THR A 188 20.16 -11.47 4.42
C THR A 188 18.89 -10.60 4.39
N HIS A 189 18.02 -10.70 5.40
CA HIS A 189 16.75 -9.99 5.44
C HIS A 189 16.97 -8.60 6.05
N LEU A 190 17.42 -7.70 5.17
CA LEU A 190 17.73 -6.30 5.47
C LEU A 190 16.64 -5.40 4.90
N PHE A 191 16.20 -4.44 5.71
CA PHE A 191 15.18 -3.46 5.32
C PHE A 191 15.44 -2.12 5.98
N ASP A 192 14.92 -1.05 5.38
CA ASP A 192 14.81 0.22 6.07
C ASP A 192 13.77 0.11 7.19
N LEU A 193 14.11 0.64 8.36
CA LEU A 193 13.25 0.62 9.54
C LEU A 193 11.89 1.26 9.25
N GLU A 194 11.89 2.35 8.47
CA GLU A 194 10.67 3.07 8.08
C GLU A 194 9.78 2.24 7.16
N CYS A 195 10.37 1.38 6.33
CA CYS A 195 9.61 0.53 5.41
C CYS A 195 9.08 -0.73 6.11
N VAL A 196 9.89 -1.35 6.97
CA VAL A 196 9.54 -2.63 7.60
C VAL A 196 8.66 -2.46 8.84
N ARG A 197 8.75 -1.34 9.56
CA ARG A 197 7.96 -1.09 10.78
C ARG A 197 6.45 -1.10 10.52
N PRO A 198 5.90 -0.39 9.51
CA PRO A 198 4.47 -0.47 9.20
C PRO A 198 4.04 -1.90 8.84
N TRP A 199 4.88 -2.64 8.12
CA TRP A 199 4.61 -4.01 7.73
C TRP A 199 4.53 -4.96 8.93
N LEU A 200 5.53 -4.92 9.82
CA LEU A 200 5.57 -5.74 11.03
C LEU A 200 4.44 -5.40 12.00
N ARG A 201 4.08 -4.12 12.11
CA ARG A 201 2.96 -3.67 12.93
C ARG A 201 1.60 -4.14 12.41
N LEU A 202 1.47 -4.38 11.11
CA LEU A 202 0.20 -4.81 10.51
C LEU A 202 0.07 -6.34 10.41
N ARG A 203 1.15 -7.02 10.03
CA ARG A 203 1.12 -8.46 9.71
C ARG A 203 1.98 -9.33 10.61
N GLY A 204 2.95 -8.78 11.32
CA GLY A 204 3.84 -9.53 12.20
C GLY A 204 4.79 -10.50 11.48
N THR A 205 4.85 -10.46 10.15
CA THR A 205 5.56 -11.44 9.32
C THR A 205 6.67 -10.79 8.50
N CYS A 206 7.73 -11.54 8.18
CA CYS A 206 8.76 -11.09 7.26
C CYS A 206 8.22 -10.95 5.81
N PRO A 207 8.51 -9.85 5.10
CA PRO A 207 8.10 -9.68 3.69
C PRO A 207 8.69 -10.71 2.71
N LEU A 208 9.85 -11.30 3.04
CA LEU A 208 10.58 -12.20 2.13
C LEU A 208 10.25 -13.68 2.38
N ASP A 209 10.29 -14.14 3.63
CA ASP A 209 10.12 -15.56 3.97
C ASP A 209 8.80 -15.87 4.71
N ARG A 210 8.00 -14.86 5.03
CA ARG A 210 6.73 -14.98 5.78
C ARG A 210 6.87 -15.58 7.18
N THR A 211 8.06 -15.58 7.76
CA THR A 211 8.27 -15.97 9.15
C THR A 211 7.45 -15.08 10.07
N ASP A 212 6.62 -15.67 10.91
CA ASP A 212 5.74 -14.97 11.85
C ASP A 212 6.47 -14.73 13.17
N PHE A 213 6.80 -13.46 13.44
CA PHE A 213 7.43 -13.04 14.68
C PHE A 213 6.42 -12.81 15.81
N ALA A 214 5.17 -12.48 15.48
CA ALA A 214 4.13 -12.29 16.47
C ALA A 214 3.76 -13.60 17.16
N LYS A 215 3.70 -14.70 16.40
CA LYS A 215 3.54 -16.06 16.96
C LYS A 215 4.70 -16.43 17.87
N GLN A 216 5.94 -16.14 17.49
CA GLN A 216 7.13 -16.44 18.29
C GLN A 216 7.13 -15.67 19.62
N GLU A 217 6.78 -14.39 19.63
CA GLU A 217 6.70 -13.60 20.86
C GLU A 217 5.55 -14.07 21.76
N ARG A 218 4.40 -14.47 21.20
CA ARG A 218 3.29 -15.07 21.98
C ARG A 218 3.73 -16.40 22.63
N GLU A 219 4.36 -17.29 21.87
CA GLU A 219 4.86 -18.58 22.38
C GLU A 219 5.92 -18.39 23.48
N LYS A 220 6.82 -17.43 23.31
CA LYS A 220 7.86 -17.10 24.30
C LYS A 220 7.27 -16.48 25.57
N ALA A 221 6.25 -15.64 25.44
CA ALA A 221 5.51 -15.09 26.58
C ALA A 221 4.76 -16.19 27.35
N GLU A 222 4.12 -17.13 26.64
CA GLU A 222 3.47 -18.29 27.25
C GLU A 222 4.46 -19.23 27.93
N ALA A 223 5.62 -19.48 27.33
CA ALA A 223 6.70 -20.29 27.92
C ALA A 223 7.24 -19.65 29.20
N ARG A 224 7.44 -18.32 29.21
CA ARG A 224 7.82 -17.58 30.42
C ARG A 224 6.78 -17.70 31.53
N ARG A 225 5.50 -17.72 31.18
CA ARG A 225 4.39 -17.87 32.14
C ARG A 225 4.26 -19.30 32.68
N LYS A 226 4.63 -20.31 31.89
CA LYS A 226 4.55 -21.74 32.28
C LYS A 226 5.73 -22.23 33.09
N LYS A 227 6.88 -21.53 33.12
CA LYS A 227 8.02 -21.94 33.95
C LYS A 227 7.62 -21.73 35.43
N PRO A 228 7.36 -22.80 36.20
CA PRO A 228 7.11 -22.64 37.63
C PRO A 228 8.41 -22.17 38.26
N VAL A 229 8.29 -21.39 39.33
CA VAL A 229 9.37 -21.14 40.26
C VAL A 229 9.62 -22.46 41.00
N GLU A 230 10.34 -23.39 40.39
CA GLU A 230 10.99 -24.52 41.05
C GLU A 230 12.49 -24.20 41.05
N ASP A 231 13.11 -24.34 42.22
CA ASP A 231 14.53 -24.08 42.59
C ASP A 231 14.79 -22.91 43.56
N GLU A 232 13.83 -22.52 44.42
CA GLU A 232 14.17 -21.75 45.65
C GLU A 232 13.50 -22.30 46.93
N GLU A 233 12.79 -23.43 46.87
CA GLU A 233 12.15 -24.07 48.05
C GLU A 233 12.94 -25.26 48.66
N GLU A 234 14.12 -25.63 48.13
CA GLU A 234 14.91 -26.75 48.68
C GLU A 234 15.91 -26.37 49.80
N GLU A 235 16.05 -25.09 50.17
CA GLU A 235 17.08 -24.66 51.13
C GLU A 235 16.66 -24.66 52.62
N TRP A 236 15.41 -24.97 52.97
CA TRP A 236 14.92 -24.84 54.37
C TRP A 236 14.75 -26.13 55.19
N ASP A 237 15.19 -27.30 54.75
CA ASP A 237 15.01 -28.57 55.52
C ASP A 237 16.28 -29.07 56.25
N GLY A 238 17.26 -28.21 56.51
CA GLY A 238 18.57 -28.60 57.04
C GLY A 238 18.93 -28.18 58.49
N MET A 239 17.99 -27.69 59.31
CA MET A 239 18.31 -27.04 60.60
C MET A 239 17.56 -27.58 61.83
N TYR A 240 17.20 -28.87 61.85
CA TYR A 240 16.83 -29.56 63.09
C TYR A 240 17.33 -31.02 63.06
N GLY A 241 18.48 -31.26 63.70
CA GLY A 241 19.07 -32.58 63.93
C GLY A 241 20.24 -32.51 64.90
#